data_AF-A0A7J9Y106-F1
#
_entry.id   AF-A0A7J9Y106-F1
#
_cell.length_a   1.000
_cell.length_b   1.000
_cell.length_c   1.000
_cell.angle_alpha   90.00
_cell.angle_beta   90.00
_cell.angle_gamma   90.00
#
_symmetry.space_group_name_H-M   'P 1'
#
loop_
_entity.id
_entity.type
_entity.pdbx_description
1 polymer ?
#
loop_
_entity_poly.entity_id
_entity_poly.type
_entity_poly.pdbx_seq_one_letter_code
_entity_poly.pdbx_strand_id
1 'polypeptide(L)' 'MSYRWTGGPVGRPRLVPQSVVDRIYLMREAQHLPFRAIARALDADGIPSPLGLPTWQASTVRRIHSRTHQRQAS' A
#
# COMPACT_ATOMS: atom_id res chain seq x y z
N MET A 1 -9.32 19.39 -5.84
CA MET A 1 -7.99 18.78 -5.60
C MET A 1 -7.93 17.48 -6.37
N SER A 2 -7.17 17.44 -7.47
CA SER A 2 -7.15 16.30 -8.40
C SER A 2 -5.78 15.64 -8.36
N TYR A 3 -5.71 14.38 -7.93
CA TYR A 3 -4.45 13.63 -7.96
C TYR A 3 -4.18 13.18 -9.40
N ARG A 4 -3.37 13.94 -10.15
CA ARG A 4 -2.90 13.50 -11.48
C ARG A 4 -1.78 12.47 -11.29
N TRP A 5 -2.06 11.22 -11.67
CA TRP A 5 -1.04 10.18 -11.80
C TRP A 5 -0.58 10.12 -13.27
N THR A 6 0.68 10.48 -13.50
CA THR A 6 1.36 10.47 -14.81
C THR A 6 2.16 9.17 -14.96
N GLY A 7 2.05 8.48 -16.10
CA GLY A 7 2.61 7.14 -16.29
C GLY A 7 4.08 7.06 -16.76
N GLY A 8 4.69 5.87 -16.54
CA GLY A 8 5.87 5.31 -17.22
C GLY A 8 6.93 4.69 -16.28
N PRO A 9 7.66 3.59 -16.60
CA PRO A 9 7.74 2.77 -17.83
C PRO A 9 7.27 1.29 -17.70
N VAL A 10 7.18 0.61 -18.85
CA VAL A 10 6.67 -0.75 -19.10
C VAL A 10 7.67 -1.83 -18.67
N GLY A 11 7.29 -2.63 -17.66
CA GLY A 11 8.00 -3.84 -17.24
C GLY A 11 7.57 -4.31 -15.84
N ARG A 12 6.29 -4.68 -15.67
CA ARG A 12 5.59 -5.21 -14.45
C ARG A 12 6.42 -5.34 -13.14
N PRO A 13 5.91 -4.82 -12.00
CA PRO A 13 4.53 -5.01 -11.57
C PRO A 13 3.81 -3.69 -11.32
N ARG A 14 2.47 -3.72 -11.36
CA ARG A 14 1.58 -2.63 -10.98
C ARG A 14 1.72 -2.39 -9.47
N LEU A 15 2.83 -1.78 -9.06
CA LEU A 15 3.18 -1.60 -7.66
C LEU A 15 2.42 -0.39 -7.14
N VAL A 16 1.75 -0.62 -6.02
CA VAL A 16 1.30 0.42 -5.10
C VAL A 16 2.37 1.51 -5.00
N PRO A 17 1.97 2.80 -5.02
CA PRO A 17 2.93 3.90 -4.89
C PRO A 17 3.86 3.67 -3.71
N GLN A 18 5.16 3.94 -3.86
CA GLN A 18 6.13 3.70 -2.77
C GLN A 18 5.72 4.46 -1.49
N SER A 19 5.17 5.66 -1.62
CA SER A 19 4.60 6.42 -0.49
C SER A 19 3.52 5.67 0.28
N VAL A 20 2.68 4.88 -0.41
CA VAL A 20 1.64 4.05 0.23
C VAL A 20 2.28 2.82 0.88
N VAL A 21 3.32 2.25 0.27
CA VAL A 21 4.10 1.16 0.86
C VAL A 21 4.77 1.60 2.17
N ASP A 22 5.41 2.76 2.16
CA ASP A 22 6.08 3.34 3.33
C ASP A 22 5.07 3.65 4.43
N ARG A 23 3.88 4.17 4.05
CA ARG A 23 2.78 4.42 4.99
C ARG A 23 2.27 3.13 5.63
N ILE A 24 2.09 2.06 4.86
CA ILE A 24 1.72 0.73 5.37
C ILE A 24 2.77 0.23 6.37
N TYR A 25 4.05 0.39 6.04
CA TYR A 25 5.15 -0.02 6.90
C TYR A 25 5.15 0.76 8.21
N LEU A 26 5.06 2.09 8.17
CA LEU A 26 5.02 2.94 9.36
C LEU A 26 3.79 2.64 10.24
N MET A 27 2.60 2.50 9.66
CA MET A 27 1.39 2.15 10.42
C MET A 27 1.51 0.79 11.12
N ARG A 28 2.25 -0.15 10.52
CA ARG A 28 2.44 -1.47 11.10
C ARG A 28 3.54 -1.50 12.16
N GLU A 29 4.72 -0.96 11.85
CA GLU A 29 5.89 -1.06 12.73
C GLU A 29 5.89 0.01 13.83
N ALA A 30 5.50 1.25 13.52
CA ALA A 30 5.52 2.33 14.51
C ALA A 30 4.23 2.39 15.36
N GLN A 31 3.08 2.08 14.77
CA GLN A 31 1.78 2.19 15.46
C GLN A 31 1.19 0.82 15.85
N HIS A 32 1.83 -0.29 15.47
CA HIS A 32 1.36 -1.66 15.71
C HIS A 32 -0.09 -1.91 15.26
N LEU A 33 -0.56 -1.18 14.23
CA LEU A 33 -1.93 -1.33 13.76
C LEU A 33 -2.15 -2.69 13.10
N PRO A 34 -3.32 -3.32 13.32
CA PRO A 34 -3.67 -4.54 12.62
C PRO A 34 -3.92 -4.25 11.13
N PHE A 35 -3.57 -5.18 10.24
CA PHE A 35 -3.69 -5.00 8.79
C PHE A 35 -5.10 -4.61 8.31
N ARG A 36 -6.15 -5.03 9.03
CA ARG A 36 -7.54 -4.62 8.77
C ARG A 36 -7.79 -3.13 9.02
N ALA A 37 -7.14 -2.56 10.04
CA ALA A 37 -7.26 -1.13 10.37
C ALA A 37 -6.50 -0.30 9.35
N ILE A 38 -5.30 -0.76 8.96
CA ILE A 38 -4.51 -0.13 7.89
C ILE A 38 -5.30 -0.12 6.57
N ALA A 39 -5.92 -1.25 6.21
CA ALA A 39 -6.78 -1.32 5.02
C ALA A 39 -7.92 -0.29 5.07
N ARG A 40 -8.64 -0.19 6.20
CA ARG A 40 -9.70 0.81 6.37
C ARG A 40 -9.19 2.24 6.31
N ALA A 41 -7.99 2.51 6.85
CA ALA A 41 -7.39 3.85 6.78
C ALA A 41 -7.06 4.24 5.33
N LEU A 42 -6.47 3.32 4.56
CA LEU A 42 -6.17 3.54 3.14
C LEU A 42 -7.44 3.74 2.30
N ASP A 43 -8.51 3.02 2.66
CA ASP A 43 -9.83 3.15 2.05
C ASP A 43 -10.47 4.52 2.37
N ALA A 44 -10.43 4.93 3.64
CA ALA A 44 -10.93 6.23 4.09
C ALA A 44 -10.18 7.41 3.47
N ASP A 45 -8.89 7.23 3.17
CA ASP A 45 -8.06 8.23 2.47
C ASP A 45 -8.32 8.27 0.95
N GLY A 46 -9.20 7.41 0.42
CA GLY A 46 -9.54 7.35 -1.00
C GLY A 46 -8.41 6.84 -1.88
N ILE A 47 -7.47 6.07 -1.33
CA ILE A 47 -6.33 5.54 -2.08
C ILE A 47 -6.77 4.29 -2.84
N PRO A 48 -6.66 4.25 -4.18
CA PRO A 48 -7.07 3.08 -4.95
C PRO A 48 -6.16 1.88 -4.68
N SER A 49 -6.76 0.69 -4.53
CA SER A 49 -6.04 -0.57 -4.44
C SER A 49 -5.22 -0.83 -5.72
N PRO A 50 -4.06 -1.50 -5.65
CA PRO A 50 -3.23 -1.83 -6.83
C PRO A 50 -3.98 -2.61 -7.92
N LEU A 51 -5.00 -3.37 -7.52
CA LEU A 51 -5.85 -4.14 -8.44
C LEU A 51 -6.98 -3.29 -9.06
N GLY A 52 -7.05 -2.00 -8.76
CA GLY A 52 -8.17 -1.13 -9.15
C GLY A 52 -9.46 -1.47 -8.41
N LEU A 53 -9.37 -2.23 -7.32
CA LEU A 53 -10.52 -2.57 -6.49
C LEU A 53 -10.93 -1.37 -5.62
N PRO A 54 -12.24 -1.18 -5.40
CA PRO A 54 -12.76 -0.05 -4.63
C PRO A 54 -12.40 -0.12 -3.15
N THR A 55 -12.03 -1.31 -2.63
CA THR A 55 -11.71 -1.51 -1.22
C THR A 55 -10.32 -2.10 -1.03
N TRP A 56 -9.61 -1.64 0.00
CA TRP A 56 -8.38 -2.30 0.47
C TRP A 56 -8.69 -3.58 1.24
N GLN A 57 -8.02 -4.66 0.86
CA GLN A 57 -8.10 -5.95 1.55
C GLN A 57 -6.91 -6.11 2.51
N ALA A 58 -7.17 -6.58 3.73
CA ALA A 58 -6.11 -6.80 4.73
C ALA A 58 -5.00 -7.75 4.22
N SER A 59 -5.38 -8.77 3.42
CA SER A 59 -4.44 -9.69 2.78
C SER A 59 -3.50 -9.00 1.79
N THR A 60 -3.98 -7.96 1.08
CA THR A 60 -3.16 -7.14 0.17
C THR A 60 -2.15 -6.33 0.96
N VAL A 61 -2.60 -5.66 2.04
CA VAL A 61 -1.73 -4.90 2.93
C VAL A 61 -0.63 -5.79 3.50
N ARG A 62 -0.99 -6.98 4.01
CA ARG A 62 -0.03 -7.96 4.53
C ARG A 62 1.01 -8.36 3.48
N ARG A 63 0.56 -8.69 2.26
CA ARG A 63 1.46 -9.10 1.17
C ARG A 63 2.47 -8.00 0.79
N ILE A 64 2.03 -6.74 0.78
CA ILE A 64 2.89 -5.59 0.51
C ILE A 64 3.89 -5.42 1.66
N HIS A 65 3.41 -5.39 2.90
CA HIS A 65 4.25 -5.25 4.09
C HIS A 65 5.35 -6.33 4.14
N SER A 66 4.99 -7.61 3.98
CA SER A 66 5.97 -8.71 4.02
C SER A 66 7.05 -8.58 2.94
N ARG A 67 6.70 -8.14 1.73
CA ARG A 67 7.69 -7.89 0.66
C ARG A 67 8.62 -6.73 1.01
N THR A 68 8.08 -5.65 1.56
CA THR A 68 8.88 -4.48 1.96
C THR A 68 9.82 -4.82 3.12
N HIS A 69 9.31 -5.53 4.12
CA HIS A 69 10.09 -6.01 5.26
C HIS A 69 11.26 -6.91 4.80
N GLN A 70 11.04 -7.78 3.81
CA GLN A 70 12.11 -8.58 3.21
C GLN A 70 13.17 -7.72 2.50
N ARG A 71 12.78 -6.66 1.77
CA ARG A 71 13.71 -5.76 1.07
C ARG A 71 14.57 -4.93 2.02
N GLN A 72 14.10 -4.63 3.23
CA GLN A 72 14.87 -3.90 4.24
C GLN A 72 15.80 -4.79 5.06
N ALA A 73 15.58 -6.10 5.04
CA ALA A 73 16.42 -7.09 5.72
C ALA A 73 17.57 -7.62 4.83
N SER A 74 17.79 -7.03 3.66
CA SER A 74 18.85 -7.34 2.69
C SER A 74 19.71 -6.11 2.45
#